data_AF-A0A918YWJ4-F1
#
_entry.id   AF-A0A918YWJ4-F1
#
_cell.length_a   1.000
_cell.length_b   1.000
_cell.length_c   1.000
_cell.angle_alpha   90.00
_cell.angle_beta   90.00
_cell.angle_gamma   90.00
#
_symmetry.space_group_name_H-M   'P 1'
#
loop_
_entity.id
_entity.type
_entity.pdbx_description
1 polymer ?
#
loop_
_entity_poly.entity_id
_entity_poly.type
_entity_poly.pdbx_seq_one_letter_code
_entity_poly.pdbx_strand_id
1 'polypeptide(L)'
;MAGRNVKSIRPARSAAPRYELRLYRHGPGDSEMRVYRLPVATSEDGEAVFVGGLRGAGLERFEPRILRMLRQQGVRLGPGQPGRRNTQPLDEESALILGLLFRTLAPMRNRENMQACVDGIERMGREEAAYWLGMVMHRRKPRRVLQALRIVLSASED
;
A
#
# COMPACT_ATOMS: atom_id res chain seq x y z
N MET A 1 -37.74 -35.17 -23.41
CA MET A 1 -37.59 -33.74 -23.03
C MET A 1 -36.11 -33.46 -22.77
N ALA A 2 -35.46 -32.66 -23.62
CA ALA A 2 -34.02 -32.42 -23.56
C ALA A 2 -33.68 -31.38 -22.48
N GLY A 3 -32.87 -31.77 -21.50
CA GLY A 3 -32.36 -30.90 -20.45
C GLY A 3 -31.46 -29.81 -21.01
N ARG A 4 -31.84 -28.56 -20.79
CA ARG A 4 -31.10 -27.36 -21.20
C ARG A 4 -29.84 -27.27 -20.34
N ASN A 5 -28.69 -27.63 -20.91
CA ASN A 5 -27.39 -27.53 -20.25
C ASN A 5 -27.00 -26.05 -20.16
N VAL A 6 -27.33 -25.40 -19.05
CA VAL A 6 -26.89 -24.04 -18.75
C VAL A 6 -25.41 -24.11 -18.44
N LYS A 7 -24.56 -23.79 -19.44
CA LYS A 7 -23.14 -23.50 -19.21
C LYS A 7 -23.07 -22.41 -18.13
N SER A 8 -22.59 -22.77 -16.95
CA SER A 8 -22.22 -21.82 -15.90
C SER A 8 -21.25 -20.80 -16.51
N ILE A 9 -21.72 -19.56 -16.70
CA ILE A 9 -20.88 -18.44 -17.10
C ILE A 9 -19.87 -18.26 -15.98
N ARG A 10 -18.60 -18.59 -16.23
CA ARG A 10 -17.51 -18.27 -15.31
C ARG A 10 -17.56 -16.75 -15.07
N PRO A 11 -17.51 -16.26 -13.81
CA PRO A 11 -17.57 -14.82 -13.57
C PRO A 11 -16.45 -14.15 -14.37
N ALA A 12 -16.81 -13.12 -15.14
CA ALA A 12 -15.86 -12.33 -15.90
C ALA A 12 -14.75 -11.88 -14.96
N ARG A 13 -13.50 -12.25 -15.26
CA ARG A 13 -12.32 -11.78 -14.52
C ARG A 13 -12.38 -10.25 -14.49
N SER A 14 -12.56 -9.64 -13.33
CA SER A 14 -12.73 -8.19 -13.23
C SER A 14 -11.50 -7.48 -13.82
N ALA A 15 -11.70 -6.58 -14.78
CA ALA A 15 -10.63 -5.78 -15.38
C ALA A 15 -10.04 -4.73 -14.42
N ALA A 16 -10.62 -4.56 -13.22
CA ALA A 16 -10.16 -3.64 -12.21
C ALA A 16 -8.77 -4.04 -11.66
N PRO A 17 -7.89 -3.06 -11.38
CA PRO A 17 -6.59 -3.32 -10.78
C PRO A 17 -6.78 -3.95 -9.40
N ARG A 18 -5.99 -4.99 -9.10
CA ARG A 18 -6.00 -5.68 -7.82
C ARG A 18 -4.74 -5.33 -7.04
N TYR A 19 -4.87 -5.12 -5.75
CA TYR A 19 -3.76 -4.78 -4.87
C TYR A 19 -3.62 -5.79 -3.75
N GLU A 20 -2.39 -5.92 -3.25
CA GLU A 20 -2.11 -6.74 -2.09
C GLU A 20 -1.03 -6.12 -1.20
N LEU A 21 -1.20 -6.34 0.10
CA LEU A 21 -0.21 -6.09 1.12
C LEU A 21 0.55 -7.39 1.39
N ARG A 22 1.88 -7.32 1.38
CA ARG A 22 2.77 -8.42 1.77
C ARG A 22 3.53 -8.02 3.03
N LEU A 23 3.41 -8.84 4.07
CA LEU A 23 4.21 -8.72 5.29
C LEU A 23 5.34 -9.75 5.26
N TYR A 24 6.55 -9.27 5.52
CA TYR A 24 7.76 -10.06 5.66
C TYR A 24 8.31 -9.90 7.07
N ARG A 25 8.70 -11.01 7.71
CA ARG A 25 9.46 -11.01 8.96
C ARG A 25 10.86 -11.53 8.68
N HIS A 26 11.87 -10.69 8.92
CA HIS A 26 13.28 -11.01 8.76
C HIS A 26 13.93 -11.44 10.08
N GLY A 27 13.32 -11.08 11.21
CA GLY A 27 13.74 -11.47 12.56
C GLY A 27 12.85 -10.82 13.63
N PRO A 28 13.19 -10.96 14.93
CA PRO A 28 12.56 -10.18 16.00
C PRO A 28 12.76 -8.68 15.76
N GLY A 29 11.67 -7.89 15.81
CA GLY A 29 11.68 -6.45 15.49
C GLY A 29 11.79 -6.12 13.99
N ASP A 30 12.56 -6.90 13.23
CA ASP A 30 12.78 -6.64 11.81
C ASP A 30 11.63 -7.14 10.92
N SER A 31 10.58 -6.32 10.81
CA SER A 31 9.43 -6.53 9.94
C SER A 31 9.44 -5.56 8.75
N GLU A 32 8.79 -5.97 7.67
CA GLU A 32 8.65 -5.18 6.45
C GLU A 32 7.25 -5.35 5.84
N MET A 33 6.62 -4.24 5.49
CA MET A 33 5.34 -4.21 4.78
C MET A 33 5.56 -3.66 3.38
N ARG A 34 4.96 -4.31 2.37
CA ARG A 34 5.05 -3.90 0.96
C ARG A 34 3.69 -3.98 0.29
N VAL A 35 3.33 -2.94 -0.45
CA VAL A 35 2.15 -2.91 -1.32
C VAL A 35 2.54 -3.25 -2.74
N TYR A 36 1.78 -4.12 -3.38
CA TYR A 36 1.92 -4.48 -4.78
C TYR A 36 0.60 -4.31 -5.52
N ARG A 37 0.69 -3.90 -6.80
CA ARG A 37 -0.39 -4.00 -7.77
C ARG A 37 -0.19 -5.25 -8.58
N LEU A 38 -1.18 -6.13 -8.58
CA LEU A 38 -1.17 -7.36 -9.36
C LEU A 38 -1.44 -7.09 -10.84
N PRO A 39 -0.90 -7.91 -11.74
CA PRO A 39 -1.25 -7.84 -13.16
C PRO A 39 -2.75 -8.08 -13.35
N VAL A 40 -3.34 -7.40 -14.33
CA VAL A 40 -4.70 -7.70 -14.79
C VAL A 40 -4.65 -9.03 -15.53
N ALA A 41 -5.62 -9.91 -15.28
CA ALA A 41 -5.60 -11.33 -15.61
C ALA A 41 -5.58 -11.68 -17.13
N THR A 42 -5.36 -10.71 -18.00
CA THR A 42 -5.09 -10.87 -19.44
C THR A 42 -3.63 -11.18 -19.76
N SER A 43 -2.71 -11.04 -18.79
CA SER A 43 -1.29 -11.35 -18.95
C SER A 43 -0.88 -12.34 -17.86
N GLU A 44 -0.77 -13.63 -18.19
CA GLU A 44 -0.34 -14.66 -17.24
C GLU A 44 1.13 -14.46 -16.78
N ASP A 45 1.90 -13.63 -17.51
CA ASP A 45 3.32 -13.33 -17.28
C ASP A 45 3.60 -11.94 -16.67
N GLY A 46 2.57 -11.20 -16.24
CA GLY A 46 2.78 -9.84 -15.72
C GLY A 46 3.41 -9.84 -14.32
N GLU A 47 4.57 -9.20 -14.15
CA GLU A 47 5.15 -9.01 -12.81
C GLU A 47 4.29 -8.07 -11.94
N ALA A 48 4.16 -8.41 -10.67
CA ALA A 48 3.50 -7.53 -9.70
C ALA A 48 4.29 -6.22 -9.56
N VAL A 49 3.61 -5.09 -9.76
CA VAL A 49 4.24 -3.76 -9.70
C VAL A 49 4.38 -3.32 -8.25
N PHE A 50 5.60 -3.05 -7.81
CA PHE A 50 5.87 -2.55 -6.47
C PHE A 50 5.33 -1.12 -6.29
N VAL A 51 4.35 -0.97 -5.41
CA VAL A 51 3.69 0.31 -5.13
C VAL A 51 4.44 1.05 -4.03
N GLY A 52 4.89 0.39 -2.97
CA GLY A 52 5.65 1.03 -1.88
C GLY A 52 5.96 0.05 -0.76
N GLY A 53 6.93 0.37 0.11
CA GLY A 53 7.29 -0.50 1.23
C GLY A 53 8.05 0.22 2.33
N LEU A 54 7.87 -0.26 3.56
CA LEU A 54 8.47 0.29 4.77
C LEU A 54 9.02 -0.87 5.63
N ARG A 55 10.24 -0.72 6.13
CA ARG A 55 10.96 -1.71 6.95
C ARG A 55 11.66 -1.02 8.12
N GLY A 56 11.89 -1.78 9.19
CA GLY A 56 12.74 -1.37 10.31
C GLY A 56 12.07 -0.34 11.19
N ALA A 57 12.86 0.52 11.84
CA ALA A 57 12.41 1.43 12.91
C ALA A 57 11.24 2.35 12.51
N GLY A 58 11.17 2.77 11.24
CA GLY A 58 10.05 3.55 10.74
C GLY A 58 8.75 2.75 10.71
N LEU A 59 8.81 1.47 10.32
CA LEU A 59 7.65 0.58 10.38
C LEU A 59 7.28 0.29 11.83
N GLU A 60 8.20 -0.16 12.67
CA GLU A 60 7.92 -0.52 14.07
C GLU A 60 7.21 0.61 14.83
N ARG A 61 7.64 1.85 14.60
CA ARG A 61 7.05 3.03 15.24
C ARG A 61 5.60 3.26 14.86
N PHE A 62 5.26 3.10 13.58
CA PHE A 62 3.94 3.43 13.04
C PHE A 62 3.09 2.18 12.78
N GLU A 63 3.60 0.98 13.05
CA GLU A 63 2.92 -0.30 12.83
C GLU A 63 1.56 -0.35 13.56
N PRO A 64 1.43 0.02 14.86
CA PRO A 64 0.12 0.00 15.52
C PRO A 64 -0.93 0.85 14.78
N ARG A 65 -0.50 1.96 14.18
CA ARG A 65 -1.34 2.90 13.44
C ARG A 65 -1.70 2.36 12.05
N ILE A 66 -0.72 1.84 11.31
CA ILE A 66 -0.94 1.16 10.03
C ILE A 66 -1.89 -0.04 10.21
N LEU A 67 -1.71 -0.84 11.25
CA LEU A 67 -2.59 -1.96 11.58
C LEU A 67 -4.01 -1.50 11.91
N ARG A 68 -4.17 -0.34 12.58
CA ARG A 68 -5.48 0.25 12.85
C ARG A 68 -6.18 0.67 11.55
N MET A 69 -5.48 1.34 10.64
CA MET A 69 -6.02 1.71 9.32
C MET A 69 -6.49 0.47 8.55
N LEU A 70 -5.65 -0.56 8.49
CA LEU A 70 -5.98 -1.82 7.83
C LEU A 70 -7.22 -2.48 8.43
N ARG A 71 -7.33 -2.52 9.77
CA ARG A 71 -8.51 -3.08 10.45
C ARG A 71 -9.79 -2.32 10.15
N GLN A 72 -9.74 -0.99 10.04
CA GLN A 72 -10.89 -0.16 9.68
C GLN A 72 -11.41 -0.48 8.28
N GLN A 73 -10.52 -0.94 7.39
CA GLN A 73 -10.84 -1.36 6.03
C GLN A 73 -11.10 -2.88 5.91
N GLY A 74 -11.32 -3.56 7.04
CA GLY A 74 -11.59 -5.00 7.06
C GLY A 74 -10.37 -5.89 6.81
N VAL A 75 -9.18 -5.32 6.64
CA VAL A 75 -7.94 -6.06 6.42
C VAL A 75 -7.35 -6.50 7.76
N ARG A 76 -7.28 -7.81 7.97
CA ARG A 76 -6.69 -8.40 9.18
C ARG A 76 -5.38 -9.08 8.85
N LEU A 77 -4.28 -8.46 9.26
CA LEU A 77 -2.97 -9.12 9.23
C LEU A 77 -2.89 -10.09 10.41
N GLY A 78 -2.87 -11.39 10.11
CA GLY A 78 -2.53 -12.42 11.11
C GLY A 78 -1.09 -12.27 11.61
N PRO A 79 -0.73 -12.92 12.74
CA PRO A 79 0.66 -12.98 13.18
C PRO A 79 1.47 -13.72 12.10
N GLY A 80 2.18 -12.96 11.26
CA GLY A 80 3.01 -13.54 10.21
C GLY A 80 4.04 -14.49 10.81
N GLN A 81 4.25 -15.65 10.19
CA GLN A 81 5.29 -16.60 10.61
C GLN A 81 6.59 -16.31 9.86
N PRO A 82 7.76 -16.40 10.50
CA PRO A 82 9.05 -16.33 9.80
C PRO A 82 9.07 -17.32 8.63
N GLY A 83 9.52 -16.87 7.46
CA GLY A 83 9.58 -17.68 6.24
C GLY A 83 8.24 -17.91 5.51
N ARG A 84 7.10 -17.44 6.05
CA ARG A 84 5.80 -17.49 5.34
C ARG A 84 5.37 -16.11 4.87
N ARG A 85 5.00 -16.02 3.59
CA ARG A 85 4.42 -14.83 2.98
C ARG A 85 3.01 -14.61 3.52
N ASN A 86 2.84 -13.62 4.41
CA ASN A 86 1.52 -13.18 4.84
C ASN A 86 1.03 -12.11 3.86
N THR A 87 0.12 -12.52 2.97
CA THR A 87 -0.46 -11.66 1.94
C THR A 87 -1.92 -11.37 2.28
N GLN A 88 -2.34 -10.12 2.17
CA GLN A 88 -3.73 -9.70 2.31
C GLN A 88 -4.17 -8.91 1.07
N PRO A 89 -5.38 -9.12 0.54
CA PRO A 89 -5.91 -8.25 -0.49
C PRO A 89 -6.11 -6.84 0.08
N LEU A 90 -5.89 -5.83 -0.78
CA LEU A 90 -6.21 -4.44 -0.48
C LEU A 90 -7.23 -3.93 -1.50
N ASP A 91 -8.17 -3.12 -1.04
CA ASP A 91 -8.88 -2.22 -1.93
C ASP A 91 -7.91 -1.17 -2.50
N GLU A 92 -8.33 -0.50 -3.58
CA GLU A 92 -7.48 0.45 -4.28
C GLU A 92 -7.12 1.65 -3.39
N GLU A 93 -8.06 2.22 -2.65
CA GLU A 93 -7.82 3.41 -1.83
C GLU A 93 -6.79 3.13 -0.74
N SER A 94 -6.97 2.05 0.03
CA SER A 94 -5.99 1.59 1.02
C SER A 94 -4.61 1.37 0.41
N ALA A 95 -4.55 0.77 -0.78
CA ALA A 95 -3.28 0.51 -1.46
C ALA A 95 -2.57 1.80 -1.90
N LEU A 96 -3.31 2.81 -2.38
CA LEU A 96 -2.77 4.10 -2.76
C LEU A 96 -2.23 4.86 -1.54
N ILE A 97 -3.02 4.92 -0.46
CA ILE A 97 -2.64 5.60 0.79
C ILE A 97 -1.41 4.93 1.40
N LEU A 98 -1.42 3.61 1.58
CA LEU A 98 -0.28 2.87 2.16
C LEU A 98 0.95 2.93 1.27
N GLY A 99 0.77 2.83 -0.05
CA GLY A 99 1.84 2.97 -1.02
C GLY A 99 2.55 4.32 -0.93
N LEU A 100 1.77 5.40 -0.85
CA LEU A 100 2.27 6.75 -0.67
C LEU A 100 2.95 6.92 0.69
N LEU A 101 2.28 6.50 1.77
CA LEU A 101 2.80 6.55 3.14
C LEU A 101 4.18 5.89 3.23
N PHE A 102 4.30 4.66 2.73
CA PHE A 102 5.55 3.92 2.78
C PHE A 102 6.68 4.61 2.02
N ARG A 103 6.42 5.12 0.82
CA ARG A 103 7.42 5.87 0.04
C ARG A 103 7.82 7.18 0.71
N THR A 104 6.87 7.87 1.31
CA THR A 104 7.13 9.13 2.04
C THR A 104 7.99 8.88 3.26
N LEU A 105 7.71 7.83 4.04
CA LEU A 105 8.40 7.55 5.29
C LEU A 105 9.74 6.81 5.12
N ALA A 106 9.93 6.01 4.07
CA ALA A 106 11.09 5.14 3.93
C ALA A 106 12.47 5.81 4.12
N PRO A 107 12.74 7.04 3.61
CA PRO A 107 14.03 7.71 3.84
C PRO A 107 14.06 8.58 5.10
N MET A 108 12.96 8.67 5.87
CA MET A 108 12.83 9.58 7.01
C MET A 108 13.36 8.96 8.30
N ARG A 109 13.90 9.81 9.17
CA ARG A 109 14.43 9.44 10.50
C ARG A 109 13.93 10.33 11.63
N ASN A 110 13.60 11.60 11.33
CA ASN A 110 13.06 12.52 12.31
C ASN A 110 11.60 12.15 12.63
N ARG A 111 11.33 11.90 13.91
CA ARG A 111 10.03 11.42 14.40
C ARG A 111 8.89 12.41 14.17
N GLU A 112 9.10 13.68 14.46
CA GLU A 112 8.06 14.72 14.36
C GLU A 112 7.64 14.91 12.90
N ASN A 113 8.61 15.02 11.99
CA ASN A 113 8.31 15.13 10.56
C ASN A 113 7.58 13.89 10.02
N MET A 114 7.95 12.69 10.50
CA MET A 114 7.25 11.47 10.12
C MET A 114 5.81 11.46 10.62
N GLN A 115 5.57 11.93 11.85
CA GLN A 115 4.24 12.05 12.44
C GLN A 115 3.36 12.99 11.60
N ALA A 116 3.85 14.21 11.31
CA ALA A 116 3.17 15.18 10.44
C ALA A 116 2.84 14.58 9.06
N CYS A 117 3.77 13.84 8.46
CA CYS A 117 3.53 13.17 7.18
C CYS A 117 2.46 12.07 7.27
N VAL A 118 2.43 11.31 8.36
CA VAL A 118 1.41 10.28 8.59
C VAL A 118 0.04 10.93 8.77
N ASP A 119 -0.05 11.97 9.60
CA ASP A 119 -1.29 12.70 9.86
C ASP A 119 -1.84 13.34 8.59
N GLY A 120 -0.98 13.99 7.81
CA GLY A 120 -1.35 14.58 6.52
C GLY A 120 -1.84 13.53 5.53
N ILE A 121 -1.11 12.42 5.35
CA ILE A 121 -1.49 11.36 4.40
C ILE A 121 -2.78 10.64 4.84
N GLU A 122 -3.01 10.42 6.13
CA GLU A 122 -4.27 9.82 6.62
C GLU A 122 -5.49 10.70 6.38
N ARG A 123 -5.31 12.04 6.28
CA ARG A 123 -6.39 12.98 5.99
C ARG A 123 -6.67 13.13 4.49
N MET A 124 -5.77 12.66 3.62
CA MET A 124 -5.95 12.76 2.16
C MET A 124 -7.14 11.93 1.70
N GLY A 125 -7.96 12.52 0.82
CA GLY A 125 -8.92 11.76 0.04
C GLY A 125 -8.23 10.88 -1.01
N ARG A 126 -8.96 9.87 -1.50
CA ARG A 126 -8.51 8.96 -2.57
C ARG A 126 -7.83 9.66 -3.75
N GLU A 127 -8.42 10.74 -4.27
CA GLU A 127 -7.92 11.43 -5.46
C GLU A 127 -6.57 12.10 -5.22
N GLU A 128 -6.40 12.73 -4.06
CA GLU A 128 -5.15 13.38 -3.68
C GLU A 128 -4.03 12.33 -3.48
N ALA A 129 -4.33 11.24 -2.77
CA ALA A 129 -3.39 10.14 -2.59
C ALA A 129 -2.99 9.51 -3.95
N ALA A 130 -3.97 9.31 -4.85
CA ALA A 130 -3.73 8.82 -6.21
C ALA A 130 -2.83 9.75 -7.02
N TYR A 131 -3.10 11.06 -6.97
CA TYR A 131 -2.32 12.07 -7.68
C TYR A 131 -0.86 12.09 -7.22
N TRP A 132 -0.63 12.19 -5.91
CA TRP A 132 0.72 12.18 -5.35
C TRP A 132 1.46 10.89 -5.65
N LEU A 133 0.81 9.73 -5.45
CA LEU A 133 1.44 8.44 -5.72
C LEU A 133 1.76 8.27 -7.21
N GLY A 134 0.85 8.65 -8.10
CA GLY A 134 1.06 8.63 -9.55
C GLY A 134 2.27 9.47 -9.95
N MET A 135 2.42 10.66 -9.36
CA MET A 135 3.62 11.48 -9.57
C MET A 135 4.88 10.80 -9.04
N VAL A 136 4.84 10.21 -7.84
CA VAL A 136 5.98 9.52 -7.24
C VAL A 136 6.38 8.27 -8.03
N MET A 137 5.44 7.57 -8.66
CA MET A 137 5.71 6.35 -9.42
C MET A 137 6.19 6.62 -10.85
N HIS A 138 5.74 7.70 -11.49
CA HIS A 138 5.92 7.88 -12.93
C HIS A 138 6.77 9.09 -13.34
N ARG A 139 7.04 10.04 -12.44
CA ARG A 139 7.86 11.22 -12.80
C ARG A 139 9.34 10.87 -12.84
N ARG A 140 10.09 11.60 -13.67
CA ARG A 140 11.55 11.48 -13.83
C ARG A 140 12.35 11.70 -12.53
N LYS A 141 11.84 12.53 -11.60
CA LYS A 141 12.53 12.91 -10.35
C LYS A 141 11.65 12.63 -9.12
N PRO A 142 11.37 11.37 -8.78
CA PRO A 142 10.39 11.01 -7.75
C PRO A 142 10.81 11.45 -6.34
N ARG A 143 12.12 11.51 -6.06
CA ARG A 143 12.64 12.03 -4.79
C ARG A 143 12.26 13.49 -4.52
N ARG A 144 12.22 14.32 -5.57
CA ARG A 144 11.81 15.73 -5.45
C ARG A 144 10.31 15.86 -5.19
N VAL A 145 9.51 14.99 -5.79
CA VAL A 145 8.06 14.92 -5.51
C VAL A 145 7.83 14.56 -4.04
N LEU A 146 8.52 13.54 -3.53
CA LEU A 146 8.44 13.16 -2.11
C LEU A 146 8.93 14.28 -1.18
N GLN A 147 9.96 15.03 -1.56
CA GLN A 147 10.41 16.18 -0.76
C GLN A 147 9.38 17.30 -0.73
N ALA A 148 8.80 17.65 -1.88
CA ALA A 148 7.75 18.65 -1.97
C ALA A 148 6.52 18.24 -1.15
N LEU A 149 6.09 16.98 -1.27
CA LEU A 149 5.01 16.42 -0.48
C LEU A 149 5.28 16.58 1.03
N ARG A 150 6.47 16.22 1.50
CA ARG A 150 6.83 16.38 2.93
C ARG A 150 6.76 17.83 3.40
N ILE A 151 7.22 18.78 2.58
CA ILE A 151 7.14 20.21 2.91
C ILE A 151 5.68 20.64 3.05
N VAL A 152 4.82 20.25 2.11
CA VAL A 152 3.38 20.59 2.16
C VAL A 152 2.72 20.01 3.40
N LEU A 153 3.00 18.74 3.71
CA LEU A 153 2.40 18.07 4.87
C LEU A 153 2.88 18.63 6.21
N SER A 154 4.15 19.02 6.31
CA SER A 154 4.71 19.63 7.53
C SER A 154 4.36 21.11 7.69
N ALA A 155 3.96 21.80 6.62
CA ALA A 155 3.50 23.19 6.68
C ALA A 155 2.02 23.34 7.05
N SER A 156 1.26 22.23 7.08
CA SER A 156 -0.18 22.23 7.34
C SER A 156 -0.52 22.05 8.84
N GLU A 157 0.45 22.29 9.73
CA GLU A 157 0.29 22.20 11.19
C GLU A 157 0.18 23.57 11.90
N ASP A 158 0.10 24.67 11.13
CA ASP A 158 -0.25 26.02 11.62
C ASP A 158 -1.76 26.29 11.50
#